data_AF-A0A182NKH0-F1
#
_entry.id   AF-A0A182NKH0-F1
#
_cell.length_a   1.000
_cell.length_b   1.000
_cell.length_c   1.000
_cell.angle_alpha   90.00
_cell.angle_beta   90.00
_cell.angle_gamma   90.00
#
_symmetry.space_group_name_H-M   'P 1'
#
loop_
_entity.id
_entity.type
_entity.pdbx_description
1 polymer ?
#
loop_
_entity_poly.entity_id
_entity_poly.type
_entity_poly.pdbx_seq_one_letter_code
_entity_poly.pdbx_strand_id
1 'polypeptide(L)'
;MPGELIAYTLAEVAQRNGKAGSPTWIVIRDVVYDVTEYMADHPGGSELITEWAGKDGTKDFDDFGHSSDALRILKTLQVGVLAASDQAKNRAATAQRKGTDNLSPEELMKKKRSKRRMFILCG
;
A
#
# COMPACT_ATOMS: atom_id res chain seq x y z
N MET A 1 -4.69 -27.49 -14.63
CA MET A 1 -3.48 -26.75 -15.01
C MET A 1 -3.53 -25.43 -14.26
N PRO A 2 -2.89 -25.27 -13.08
CA PRO A 2 -2.83 -23.96 -12.46
C PRO A 2 -2.02 -23.07 -13.40
N GLY A 3 -2.66 -22.02 -13.92
CA GLY A 3 -1.97 -21.05 -14.77
C GLY A 3 -0.75 -20.52 -14.03
N GLU A 4 0.39 -20.54 -14.71
CA GLU A 4 1.65 -20.07 -14.14
C GLU A 4 1.55 -18.56 -13.92
N LEU A 5 1.16 -18.17 -12.70
CA LEU A 5 1.10 -16.77 -12.32
C LEU A 5 2.52 -16.25 -12.23
N ILE A 6 2.80 -15.17 -12.97
CA ILE A 6 4.13 -14.56 -12.99
C ILE A 6 4.44 -14.03 -11.58
N ALA A 7 5.60 -14.41 -11.06
CA ALA A 7 6.06 -13.94 -9.76
C ALA A 7 6.89 -12.67 -9.92
N TYR A 8 6.53 -11.62 -9.19
CA TYR A 8 7.25 -10.34 -9.17
C TYR A 8 7.85 -10.06 -7.80
N THR A 9 9.02 -9.46 -7.77
CA THR A 9 9.66 -8.99 -6.55
C THR A 9 9.12 -7.62 -6.13
N LEU A 10 9.27 -7.27 -4.85
CA LEU A 10 8.88 -5.94 -4.37
C LEU A 10 9.68 -4.83 -5.07
N ALA A 11 10.91 -5.10 -5.48
CA ALA A 11 11.74 -4.15 -6.22
C ALA A 11 11.20 -3.88 -7.62
N GLU A 12 10.65 -4.88 -8.30
CA GLU A 12 10.00 -4.70 -9.61
C GLU A 12 8.70 -3.93 -9.46
N VAL A 13 7.87 -4.27 -8.47
CA VAL A 13 6.63 -3.55 -8.20
C VAL A 13 6.92 -2.09 -7.84
N ALA A 14 7.95 -1.80 -7.05
CA ALA A 14 8.34 -0.43 -6.69
C ALA A 14 8.77 0.45 -7.88
N GLN A 15 9.26 -0.17 -8.96
CA GLN A 15 9.56 0.54 -10.20
C GLN A 15 8.29 0.89 -11.00
N ARG A 16 7.21 0.12 -10.82
CA ARG A 16 5.90 0.34 -11.45
C ARG A 16 5.02 1.24 -10.58
N ASN A 17 5.48 2.47 -10.39
CA ASN A 17 4.87 3.44 -9.49
C ASN A 17 4.06 4.55 -10.21
N GLY A 18 3.72 4.37 -11.49
CA GLY A 18 2.96 5.38 -12.25
C GLY A 18 3.79 6.60 -12.70
N LYS A 19 5.04 6.74 -12.26
CA LYS A 19 5.88 7.91 -12.59
C LYS A 19 6.60 7.74 -13.92
N ALA A 20 6.84 8.86 -14.59
CA ALA A 20 7.57 8.92 -15.86
C ALA A 20 6.97 8.03 -16.97
N GLY A 21 5.66 7.81 -16.95
CA GLY A 21 4.96 6.96 -17.93
C GLY A 21 5.05 5.45 -17.64
N SER A 22 5.54 5.06 -16.45
CA SER A 22 5.50 3.67 -16.00
C SER A 22 4.07 3.27 -15.62
N PRO A 23 3.68 2.00 -15.75
CA PRO A 23 2.39 1.55 -15.24
C PRO A 23 2.35 1.62 -13.71
N THR A 24 1.14 1.70 -13.18
CA THR A 24 0.84 1.77 -11.75
C THR A 24 0.43 0.40 -11.25
N TRP A 25 1.31 -0.24 -10.49
CA TRP A 25 1.03 -1.53 -9.88
C TRP A 25 0.83 -1.38 -8.38
N ILE A 26 -0.06 -2.20 -7.84
CA ILE A 26 -0.32 -2.26 -6.40
C ILE A 26 -0.29 -3.71 -5.93
N VAL A 27 0.15 -3.92 -4.69
CA VAL A 27 0.06 -5.23 -4.05
C VAL A 27 -1.11 -5.24 -3.09
N ILE A 28 -1.98 -6.25 -3.25
CA ILE A 28 -3.05 -6.55 -2.31
C ILE A 28 -3.01 -8.04 -1.98
N ARG A 29 -2.86 -8.39 -0.70
CA ARG A 29 -2.81 -9.75 -0.17
C ARG A 29 -1.79 -10.64 -0.90
N ASP A 30 -0.56 -10.12 -1.06
CA ASP A 30 0.55 -10.78 -1.76
C ASP A 30 0.32 -11.01 -3.27
N VAL A 31 -0.72 -10.42 -3.86
CA VAL A 31 -1.05 -10.46 -5.29
C VAL A 31 -0.76 -9.10 -5.93
N VAL A 32 -0.21 -9.11 -7.14
CA VAL A 32 0.15 -7.90 -7.89
C VAL A 32 -0.95 -7.59 -8.91
N TYR A 33 -1.44 -6.36 -8.88
CA TYR A 33 -2.49 -5.85 -9.75
C TYR A 33 -2.02 -4.66 -10.55
N ASP A 34 -2.35 -4.64 -11.84
CA ASP A 34 -2.13 -3.48 -12.70
C ASP A 34 -3.40 -2.63 -12.73
N VAL A 35 -3.33 -1.47 -12.09
CA VAL A 35 -4.47 -0.55 -11.97
C VAL A 35 -4.32 0.65 -12.88
N THR A 36 -3.35 0.66 -13.80
CA THR A 36 -3.00 1.81 -14.64
C THR A 36 -4.21 2.38 -15.39
N GLU A 37 -5.00 1.52 -16.03
CA GLU A 37 -6.19 1.94 -16.77
C GLU A 37 -7.37 2.22 -15.84
N TYR A 38 -7.45 1.50 -14.71
CA TYR A 38 -8.54 1.63 -13.74
C TYR A 38 -8.44 2.90 -12.87
N MET A 39 -7.29 3.60 -12.87
CA MET A 39 -7.10 4.80 -12.03
C MET A 39 -8.17 5.88 -12.30
N ALA A 40 -8.57 6.06 -13.56
CA ALA A 40 -9.56 7.06 -13.97
C ALA A 40 -10.99 6.65 -13.62
N ASP A 41 -11.27 5.34 -13.59
CA ASP A 41 -12.59 4.77 -13.29
C ASP A 41 -12.79 4.48 -11.79
N HIS A 42 -11.75 4.68 -10.97
CA HIS A 42 -11.82 4.44 -9.54
C HIS A 42 -12.76 5.44 -8.84
N PRO A 43 -13.85 5.01 -8.19
CA PRO A 43 -14.84 5.90 -7.59
C PRO A 43 -14.29 6.74 -6.41
N GLY A 44 -13.17 6.34 -5.81
CA GLY A 44 -12.45 7.12 -4.79
C GLY A 44 -11.42 8.11 -5.35
N GLY A 45 -11.26 8.18 -6.67
CA GLY A 45 -10.27 9.00 -7.36
C GLY A 45 -8.90 8.31 -7.54
N SER A 46 -8.15 8.78 -8.54
CA SER A 46 -6.81 8.29 -8.90
C SER A 46 -5.74 8.61 -7.85
N GLU A 47 -5.96 9.63 -7.02
CA GLU A 47 -5.00 10.09 -6.01
C GLU A 47 -4.72 9.01 -4.95
N LEU A 48 -5.78 8.33 -4.50
CA LEU A 48 -5.66 7.23 -3.53
C LEU A 48 -4.82 6.08 -4.08
N ILE A 49 -5.01 5.75 -5.37
CA ILE A 49 -4.22 4.69 -6.02
C ILE A 49 -2.76 5.12 -6.18
N THR A 50 -2.52 6.38 -6.53
CA THR A 50 -1.17 6.94 -6.72
C THR A 50 -0.34 6.90 -5.43
N GLU A 51 -0.95 7.09 -4.26
CA GLU A 51 -0.26 7.03 -2.98
C GLU A 51 0.35 5.63 -2.69
N TRP A 52 -0.38 4.60 -3.12
CA TRP A 52 -0.03 3.18 -2.98
C TRP A 52 0.70 2.60 -4.20
N ALA A 53 0.95 3.41 -5.22
CA ALA A 53 1.65 3.00 -6.43
C ALA A 53 3.04 2.42 -6.10
N GLY A 54 3.28 1.20 -6.57
CA GLY A 54 4.49 0.42 -6.34
C GLY A 54 4.64 -0.12 -4.91
N LYS A 55 3.56 -0.18 -4.13
CA LYS A 55 3.58 -0.62 -2.72
C LYS A 55 2.44 -1.59 -2.40
N ASP A 56 2.51 -2.16 -1.20
CA ASP A 56 1.40 -2.90 -0.58
C ASP A 56 0.39 -1.94 0.03
N GLY A 57 -0.83 -1.98 -0.51
CA GLY A 57 -2.00 -1.25 -0.03
C GLY A 57 -3.04 -2.20 0.58
N THR A 58 -2.64 -3.42 0.96
CA THR A 58 -3.55 -4.44 1.49
C THR A 58 -4.37 -3.95 2.67
N LYS A 59 -3.74 -3.17 3.55
CA LYS A 59 -4.39 -2.66 4.75
C LYS A 59 -5.50 -1.68 4.41
N ASP A 60 -5.18 -0.61 3.70
CA ASP A 60 -6.12 0.44 3.34
C ASP A 60 -7.26 -0.13 2.48
N PHE A 61 -6.93 -1.03 1.55
CA PHE A 61 -7.94 -1.74 0.77
C PHE A 61 -8.95 -2.51 1.63
N ASP A 62 -8.50 -3.16 2.70
CA ASP A 62 -9.35 -3.90 3.65
C ASP A 62 -10.15 -2.94 4.55
N ASP A 63 -9.53 -1.85 5.01
CA ASP A 63 -10.11 -0.84 5.89
C ASP A 63 -11.28 -0.07 5.23
N PHE A 64 -11.14 0.27 3.95
CA PHE A 64 -12.19 0.94 3.17
C PHE A 64 -13.41 0.06 2.87
N GLY A 65 -13.34 -1.26 3.07
CA GLY A 65 -14.50 -2.14 2.93
C GLY A 65 -15.06 -2.22 1.51
N HIS A 66 -14.21 -2.53 0.52
CA HIS A 66 -14.61 -2.66 -0.88
C HIS A 66 -15.70 -3.74 -1.08
N SER A 67 -16.76 -3.39 -1.82
CA SER A 67 -17.87 -4.29 -2.15
C SER A 67 -17.43 -5.49 -3.00
N SER A 68 -18.25 -6.54 -3.05
CA SER A 68 -17.97 -7.75 -3.85
C SER A 68 -17.76 -7.47 -5.34
N ASP A 69 -18.39 -6.43 -5.87
CA ASP A 69 -18.20 -6.03 -7.28
C ASP A 69 -16.81 -5.41 -7.52
N ALA A 70 -16.33 -4.58 -6.60
CA ALA A 70 -14.97 -4.03 -6.66
C ALA A 70 -13.92 -5.15 -6.59
N LEU A 71 -14.16 -6.19 -5.77
CA LEU A 71 -13.30 -7.38 -5.73
C LEU A 71 -13.31 -8.16 -7.05
N ARG A 72 -14.43 -8.15 -7.79
CA ARG A 72 -14.56 -8.81 -9.09
C ARG A 72 -13.74 -8.06 -10.15
N ILE A 73 -13.79 -6.74 -10.15
CA ILE A 73 -12.95 -5.89 -11.01
C ILE A 73 -11.47 -6.06 -10.64
N LEU A 74 -11.14 -6.05 -9.35
CA LEU A 74 -9.75 -6.24 -8.91
C LEU A 74 -9.16 -7.55 -9.44
N LYS A 75 -9.93 -8.64 -9.44
CA LYS A 75 -9.49 -9.93 -9.99
C LYS A 75 -9.18 -9.89 -11.49
N THR A 76 -9.86 -9.05 -12.27
CA THR A 76 -9.57 -8.92 -13.71
C THR A 76 -8.28 -8.15 -13.98
N LEU A 77 -7.84 -7.34 -13.02
CA LEU A 77 -6.61 -6.53 -13.07
C LEU A 77 -5.38 -7.29 -12.55
N GLN A 78 -5.52 -8.59 -12.23
CA GLN A 78 -4.42 -9.39 -11.71
C GLN A 78 -3.38 -9.64 -12.79
N VAL A 79 -2.13 -9.25 -12.53
CA VAL A 79 -0.98 -9.54 -13.41
C VAL A 79 -0.10 -10.67 -12.90
N GLY A 80 -0.07 -10.88 -11.59
CA GLY A 80 0.81 -11.88 -10.99
C GLY A 80 0.74 -11.93 -9.48
N VAL A 81 1.75 -12.54 -8.88
CA VAL A 81 1.87 -12.70 -7.42
C VAL A 81 3.24 -12.22 -6.95
N LEU A 82 3.37 -11.85 -5.68
CA LEU A 82 4.68 -11.56 -5.13
C LEU A 82 5.52 -12.84 -5.04
N ALA A 83 6.82 -12.72 -5.30
CA ALA A 83 7.79 -13.78 -5.11
C ALA A 83 7.81 -14.24 -3.64
N ALA A 84 7.90 -15.55 -3.39
CA ALA A 84 7.83 -16.13 -2.05
C ALA A 84 8.80 -15.48 -1.04
N SER A 85 10.00 -15.12 -1.51
CA SER A 85 11.03 -14.44 -0.72
C SER A 85 10.59 -13.06 -0.20
N ASP A 86 9.73 -12.36 -0.95
CA ASP A 86 9.22 -11.04 -0.60
C ASP A 86 7.85 -11.10 0.11
N GLN A 87 7.04 -12.14 -0.11
CA GLN A 87 5.78 -12.35 0.63
C GLN A 87 6.00 -12.36 2.15
N ALA A 88 7.07 -13.00 2.63
CA ALA A 88 7.40 -13.01 4.05
C ALA A 88 7.67 -11.60 4.60
N LYS A 89 8.39 -10.78 3.82
CA LYS A 89 8.70 -9.39 4.18
C LYS A 89 7.46 -8.51 4.12
N ASN A 90 6.64 -8.69 3.09
CA ASN A 90 5.40 -7.96 2.89
C ASN A 90 4.45 -8.20 4.08
N ARG A 91 4.19 -9.46 4.41
CA ARG A 91 3.35 -9.82 5.56
C ARG A 91 3.89 -9.29 6.89
N ALA A 92 5.21 -9.33 7.10
CA ALA A 92 5.83 -8.76 8.29
C ALA A 92 5.64 -7.23 8.37
N ALA A 93 5.77 -6.52 7.24
CA ALA A 93 5.55 -5.08 7.16
C ALA A 93 4.08 -4.70 7.38
N THR A 94 3.13 -5.40 6.74
CA THR A 94 1.69 -5.16 6.89
C THR A 94 1.22 -5.45 8.32
N ALA A 95 1.76 -6.48 8.99
CA ALA A 95 1.46 -6.78 10.39
C ALA A 95 1.97 -5.72 11.37
N GLN A 96 3.12 -5.10 11.10
CA GLN A 96 3.68 -4.03 11.93
C GLN A 96 2.89 -2.72 11.81
N ARG A 97 2.29 -2.44 10.65
CA ARG A 97 1.48 -1.22 10.43
C ARG A 97 0.18 -1.22 11.21
N LYS A 98 -0.48 -2.38 11.41
CA LYS A 98 -1.72 -2.53 12.21
C LYS A 98 -1.68 -1.91 13.61
N GLY A 99 -0.51 -1.61 14.17
CA GLY A 99 -0.36 -1.00 15.49
C GLY A 99 -0.25 0.53 15.54
N THR A 100 -0.07 1.24 14.41
CA THR A 100 0.37 2.66 14.44
C THR A 100 -0.57 3.68 13.79
N ASP A 101 -1.56 3.25 13.02
CA ASP A 101 -2.42 4.15 12.24
C ASP A 101 -3.76 4.48 12.91
N ASN A 102 -3.97 4.03 14.15
CA ASN A 102 -5.07 4.49 14.99
C ASN A 102 -4.67 5.65 15.94
N LEU A 103 -3.63 6.44 15.58
CA LEU A 103 -3.31 7.67 16.31
C LEU A 103 -3.93 8.87 15.59
N SER A 104 -5.02 9.35 16.19
CA SER A 104 -5.67 10.61 15.84
C SER A 104 -4.65 11.77 15.79
N PRO A 105 -4.81 12.78 14.90
CA PRO A 105 -3.87 13.89 14.72
C PRO A 105 -3.45 14.60 16.02
N GLU A 106 -4.28 14.55 17.07
CA GLU A 106 -3.99 15.11 18.39
C GLU A 106 -2.79 14.45 19.11
N GLU A 107 -2.58 13.15 18.97
CA GLU A 107 -1.51 12.43 19.68
C GLU A 107 -0.11 12.76 19.09
N LEU A 108 -0.05 13.08 17.79
CA LEU A 108 1.17 13.48 17.10
C LEU A 108 1.71 14.83 17.63
N MET A 109 0.82 15.73 18.05
CA MET A 109 1.20 17.04 18.59
C MET A 109 1.74 16.95 20.02
N LYS A 110 1.28 15.96 20.81
CA LYS A 110 1.76 15.71 22.18
C LYS A 110 3.22 15.23 22.20
N LYS A 111 3.61 14.38 21.25
CA LYS A 111 4.98 13.86 21.11
C LYS A 111 6.00 14.94 20.73
N LYS A 112 5.59 15.97 19.95
CA LYS A 112 6.45 17.12 19.59
C LYS A 112 6.65 18.11 20.75
N ARG A 113 5.70 18.23 21.69
CA ARG A 113 5.86 19.11 22.88
C ARG A 113 6.80 18.53 23.94
N SER A 114 6.88 17.21 24.08
CA SER A 114 7.74 16.60 25.12
C SER A 114 9.24 16.71 24.83
N LYS A 115 9.65 16.94 23.57
CA LYS A 115 11.06 17.11 23.18
C LYS A 115 11.58 18.55 23.25
N ARG A 116 10.72 19.53 23.57
CA ARG A 116 11.11 20.94 23.74
C ARG A 116 11.36 21.34 25.20
N ARG A 117 11.41 20.37 26.12
CA ARG A 117 11.56 20.61 27.56
C ARG A 117 12.91 20.12 28.07
N MET A 118 13.98 20.53 27.39
CA MET A 118 15.35 20.33 27.87
C MET A 118 16.24 21.40 27.23
N PHE A 119 16.08 22.67 27.65
CA PHE A 119 17.12 23.73 27.55
C PHE A 119 16.65 24.96 28.36
N ILE A 120 16.44 24.78 29.67
CA ILE A 120 16.59 25.86 30.67
C ILE A 120 17.16 25.17 31.91
N LEU A 121 18.47 25.06 31.97
CA LEU A 121 19.21 24.74 33.19
C LEU A 121 20.02 25.99 33.52
N CYS A 122 19.77 26.53 34.72
CA CYS A 122 20.66 27.28 35.61
C CYS A 122 21.84 28.05 34.99
N GLY A 123 21.83 29.37 35.16
CA GLY A 123 22.95 30.29 34.96
C GLY A 123 22.51 31.71 35.28
#